data_AF-A0A914IJD6-F1
#
_entry.id   AF-A0A914IJD6-F1
#
_cell.length_a   1.000
_cell.length_b   1.000
_cell.length_c   1.000
_cell.angle_alpha   90.00
_cell.angle_beta   90.00
_cell.angle_gamma   90.00
#
_symmetry.space_group_name_H-M   'P 1'
#
loop_
_entity.id
_entity.type
_entity.pdbx_description
1 polymer ?
#
loop_
_entity_poly.entity_id
_entity_poly.type
_entity_poly.pdbx_seq_one_letter_code
_entity_poly.pdbx_strand_id
1 'polypeptide(L)'
;WVNKRSSCAAPFLPDCHNNAGYKRIFNTSDPVEAGNYFTTESINNWECNDGYNATLDQFYCKLSIHNSHEAELQKCENTVISEFNHGFNCSYTVEYVNCMTKVYLQYCGVAAGRWGCNIAEVAMKADVPMCVASLPACGSTKFEQPDPLDSIRHPKRLV
;
A
#
# COMPACT_ATOMS: atom_id res chain seq x y z
N TRP A 1 -11.39 12.17 -28.17
CA TRP A 1 -10.80 11.81 -26.87
C TRP A 1 -9.38 12.33 -26.83
N VAL A 2 -9.12 13.32 -25.97
CA VAL A 2 -7.80 13.98 -25.92
C VAL A 2 -6.97 13.24 -24.87
N ASN A 3 -5.87 12.61 -25.30
CA ASN A 3 -4.87 11.92 -24.47
C ASN A 3 -4.16 12.92 -23.52
N LYS A 4 -4.89 13.48 -22.56
CA LYS A 4 -4.37 14.45 -21.58
C LYS A 4 -4.75 13.97 -20.19
N ARG A 5 -3.80 14.00 -19.27
CA ARG A 5 -3.98 13.62 -17.85
C ARG A 5 -5.19 14.31 -17.20
N SER A 6 -5.44 15.58 -17.54
CA SER A 6 -6.59 16.36 -17.07
C SER A 6 -7.95 15.73 -17.44
N SER A 7 -8.03 15.00 -18.55
CA SER A 7 -9.24 14.30 -18.98
C SER A 7 -9.51 13.01 -18.19
N CYS A 8 -8.53 12.57 -17.39
CA CYS A 8 -8.57 11.34 -16.59
C CYS A 8 -8.59 11.61 -15.08
N ALA A 9 -8.43 12.86 -14.66
CA ALA A 9 -8.34 13.25 -13.24
C ALA A 9 -9.69 13.27 -12.52
N ALA A 10 -10.80 13.48 -13.25
CA ALA A 10 -12.14 13.36 -12.70
C ALA A 10 -13.19 13.19 -13.83
N PRO A 11 -14.12 12.22 -13.72
CA PRO A 11 -14.18 11.14 -12.73
C PRO A 11 -13.05 10.11 -12.93
N PHE A 12 -12.82 9.23 -11.95
CA PHE A 12 -11.86 8.11 -12.04
C PHE A 12 -12.31 7.15 -13.14
N LEU A 13 -11.92 7.43 -14.39
CA LEU A 13 -12.32 6.65 -15.56
C LEU A 13 -11.48 5.36 -15.59
N PRO A 14 -12.11 4.16 -15.50
CA PRO A 14 -11.39 2.89 -15.51
C PRO A 14 -10.47 2.72 -16.71
N ASP A 15 -10.84 3.32 -17.86
CA ASP A 15 -10.06 3.31 -19.10
C ASP A 15 -8.72 4.07 -19.00
N CYS A 16 -8.62 5.01 -18.07
CA CYS A 16 -7.42 5.82 -17.84
C CYS A 16 -6.51 5.27 -16.74
N HIS A 17 -7.11 4.75 -15.66
CA HIS A 17 -6.41 4.33 -14.45
C HIS A 17 -6.04 2.85 -14.55
N ASN A 18 -5.22 2.54 -15.54
CA ASN A 18 -4.62 1.23 -15.78
C ASN A 18 -3.38 1.40 -16.68
N ASN A 19 -2.58 0.35 -16.83
CA ASN A 19 -1.36 0.39 -17.64
C ASN A 19 -1.59 0.86 -19.08
N ALA A 20 -2.68 0.44 -19.73
CA ALA A 20 -2.99 0.85 -21.09
C ALA A 20 -3.40 2.33 -21.16
N GLY A 21 -4.12 2.83 -20.16
CA GLY A 21 -4.46 4.23 -20.01
C GLY A 21 -3.23 5.12 -19.86
N TYR A 22 -2.31 4.76 -18.97
CA TYR A 22 -1.10 5.55 -18.74
C TYR A 22 -0.14 5.58 -19.92
N LYS A 23 0.03 4.46 -20.64
CA LYS A 23 0.78 4.45 -21.90
C LYS A 23 0.25 5.49 -22.89
N ARG A 24 -1.08 5.61 -23.01
CA ARG A 24 -1.71 6.60 -23.89
C ARG A 24 -1.57 8.04 -23.36
N ILE A 25 -1.74 8.26 -22.06
CA ILE A 25 -1.71 9.59 -21.43
C ILE A 25 -0.29 10.18 -21.46
N PHE A 26 0.72 9.38 -21.14
CA PHE A 26 2.10 9.82 -21.05
C PHE A 26 2.90 9.56 -22.33
N ASN A 27 2.28 8.95 -23.35
CA ASN A 27 2.93 8.56 -24.60
C ASN A 27 4.22 7.75 -24.36
N THR A 28 4.19 6.85 -23.38
CA THR A 28 5.29 5.94 -23.07
C THR A 28 5.03 4.58 -23.68
N SER A 29 6.05 4.00 -24.31
CA SER A 29 6.05 2.61 -24.76
C SER A 29 6.53 1.65 -23.66
N ASP A 30 7.11 2.17 -22.58
CA ASP A 30 7.67 1.37 -21.49
C ASP A 30 6.54 0.83 -20.59
N PRO A 31 6.31 -0.49 -20.57
CA PRO A 31 5.31 -1.10 -19.69
C PRO A 31 5.65 -0.94 -18.20
N VAL A 32 6.93 -0.85 -17.84
CA VAL A 32 7.39 -0.71 -16.45
C VAL A 32 7.06 0.68 -15.94
N GLU A 33 7.36 1.72 -16.73
CA GLU A 33 7.04 3.10 -16.39
C GLU A 33 5.53 3.29 -16.19
N ALA A 34 4.71 2.78 -17.11
CA ALA A 34 3.25 2.85 -17.00
C ALA A 34 2.72 2.08 -15.77
N GLY A 35 3.32 0.93 -15.44
CA GLY A 35 3.04 0.15 -14.23
C GLY A 35 3.32 0.95 -12.96
N ASN A 36 4.53 1.52 -12.85
CA ASN A 36 4.93 2.31 -11.69
C ASN A 36 3.98 3.50 -11.45
N TYR A 37 3.54 4.17 -12.53
CA TYR A 37 2.54 5.24 -12.42
C TYR A 37 1.19 4.73 -11.91
N PHE A 38 0.70 3.60 -12.44
CA PHE A 38 -0.57 3.03 -11.99
C PHE A 38 -0.55 2.62 -10.53
N THR A 39 0.53 1.99 -10.09
CA THR A 39 0.72 1.56 -8.70
C THR A 39 0.84 2.75 -7.77
N THR A 40 1.61 3.77 -8.16
CA THR A 40 1.73 5.03 -7.40
C THR A 40 0.39 5.74 -7.27
N GLU A 41 -0.38 5.87 -8.36
CA GLU A 41 -1.70 6.52 -8.30
C GLU A 41 -2.68 5.70 -7.47
N SER A 42 -2.63 4.37 -7.54
CA SER A 42 -3.50 3.49 -6.74
C SER A 42 -3.25 3.68 -5.24
N ILE A 43 -1.97 3.74 -4.83
CA ILE A 43 -1.57 4.03 -3.45
C ILE A 43 -2.03 5.43 -3.06
N ASN A 44 -1.72 6.46 -3.86
CA ASN A 44 -2.11 7.84 -3.58
C ASN A 44 -3.63 7.98 -3.44
N ASN A 45 -4.40 7.35 -4.32
CA ASN A 45 -5.86 7.37 -4.26
C ASN A 45 -6.38 6.74 -2.97
N TRP A 46 -5.78 5.66 -2.50
CA TRP A 46 -6.13 5.08 -1.21
C TRP A 46 -5.73 6.01 -0.05
N GLU A 47 -4.50 6.52 -0.04
CA GLU A 47 -4.00 7.45 0.98
C GLU A 47 -4.81 8.75 1.05
N CYS A 48 -5.39 9.22 -0.05
CA CYS A 48 -6.23 10.41 -0.09
C CYS A 48 -7.71 10.14 0.26
N ASN A 49 -8.14 8.88 0.33
CA ASN A 49 -9.52 8.48 0.61
C ASN A 49 -9.60 7.56 1.83
N ASP A 50 -9.78 6.25 1.62
CA ASP A 50 -9.99 5.27 2.70
C ASP A 50 -8.85 5.21 3.71
N GLY A 51 -7.63 5.52 3.26
CA GLY A 51 -6.42 5.57 4.06
C GLY A 51 -6.10 6.94 4.66
N TYR A 52 -6.91 7.98 4.44
CA TYR A 52 -6.57 9.37 4.77
C TYR A 52 -6.17 9.59 6.22
N ASN A 53 -7.05 9.23 7.16
CA ASN A 53 -6.76 9.41 8.59
C ASN A 53 -5.55 8.59 9.03
N ALA A 54 -5.47 7.32 8.63
CA ALA A 54 -4.33 6.47 8.96
C ALA A 54 -3.01 7.03 8.39
N THR A 55 -3.04 7.62 7.21
CA THR A 55 -1.86 8.22 6.57
C THR A 55 -1.37 9.44 7.34
N LEU A 56 -2.29 10.30 7.79
CA LEU A 56 -1.96 11.47 8.60
C LEU A 56 -1.48 11.08 10.00
N ASP A 57 -2.19 10.17 10.67
CA ASP A 57 -1.85 9.71 12.02
C ASP A 57 -0.47 9.05 12.08
N GLN A 58 -0.05 8.39 10.98
CA GLN A 58 1.24 7.72 10.89
C GLN A 58 2.31 8.57 10.18
N PHE A 59 2.05 9.83 9.81
CA PHE A 59 2.94 10.65 8.98
C PHE A 59 4.38 10.72 9.51
N TYR A 60 4.57 11.08 10.78
CA TYR A 60 5.91 11.19 11.38
C TYR A 60 6.61 9.85 11.48
N CYS A 61 5.86 8.78 11.78
CA CYS A 61 6.39 7.43 11.77
C CYS A 61 6.91 7.05 10.38
N LYS A 62 6.08 7.23 9.34
CA LYS A 62 6.43 6.92 7.95
C LYS A 62 7.71 7.64 7.53
N LEU A 63 7.78 8.93 7.83
CA LEU A 63 8.96 9.75 7.55
C LEU A 63 10.21 9.21 8.28
N SER A 64 10.07 8.81 9.54
CA SER A 64 11.18 8.22 10.30
C SER A 64 11.64 6.89 9.71
N ILE A 65 10.72 6.01 9.29
CA ILE A 65 11.07 4.73 8.67
C ILE A 65 11.76 4.97 7.33
N HIS A 66 11.26 5.87 6.48
CA HIS A 66 11.94 6.20 5.22
C HIS A 66 13.34 6.79 5.44
N ASN A 67 13.57 7.55 6.51
CA ASN A 67 14.89 8.14 6.76
C ASN A 67 15.87 7.18 7.45
N SER A 68 15.40 6.27 8.31
CA SER A 68 16.25 5.47 9.19
C SER A 68 16.23 3.98 8.89
N HIS A 69 15.22 3.49 8.18
CA HIS A 69 14.96 2.07 7.92
C HIS A 69 14.63 1.81 6.44
N GLU A 70 15.03 2.70 5.52
CA GLU A 70 14.82 2.53 4.07
C GLU A 70 15.35 1.18 3.56
N ALA A 71 16.52 0.77 4.06
CA ALA A 71 17.14 -0.50 3.67
C ALA A 71 16.26 -1.72 3.99
N GLU A 72 15.40 -1.65 5.02
CA GLU A 72 14.48 -2.74 5.35
C GLU A 72 13.28 -2.77 4.41
N LEU A 73 12.79 -1.61 3.99
CA LEU A 73 11.75 -1.51 2.96
C LEU A 73 12.27 -2.01 1.61
N GLN A 74 13.46 -1.57 1.21
CA GLN A 74 14.14 -2.05 0.00
C GLN A 74 14.40 -3.56 0.05
N LYS A 75 14.69 -4.12 1.23
CA LYS A 75 14.84 -5.56 1.39
C LYS A 75 13.52 -6.29 1.08
N CYS A 76 12.37 -5.78 1.52
CA CYS A 76 11.07 -6.35 1.16
C CYS A 76 10.87 -6.38 -0.36
N GLU A 77 11.18 -5.29 -1.05
CA GLU A 77 11.06 -5.18 -2.52
C GLU A 77 12.03 -6.12 -3.24
N ASN A 78 13.31 -6.08 -2.86
CA ASN A 78 14.36 -6.88 -3.48
C ASN A 78 14.13 -8.38 -3.35
N THR A 79 13.56 -8.84 -2.23
CA THR A 79 13.19 -10.25 -2.06
C THR A 79 12.15 -10.65 -3.11
N VAL A 80 11.09 -9.87 -3.29
CA VAL A 80 10.02 -10.19 -4.28
C VAL A 80 10.56 -10.16 -5.71
N ILE A 81 11.36 -9.15 -6.04
CA ILE A 81 11.99 -9.02 -7.36
C ILE A 81 12.90 -10.21 -7.65
N SER A 82 13.70 -10.64 -6.67
CA SER A 82 14.57 -11.81 -6.79
C SER A 82 13.76 -13.09 -7.06
N GLU A 83 12.68 -13.30 -6.30
CA GLU A 83 11.84 -14.49 -6.46
C GLU A 83 11.09 -14.52 -7.81
N PHE A 84 10.69 -13.36 -8.33
CA PHE A 84 10.11 -13.28 -9.68
C PHE A 84 11.08 -13.72 -10.78
N ASN A 85 12.39 -13.51 -10.61
CA ASN A 85 13.39 -13.98 -11.57
C ASN A 85 13.54 -15.52 -11.56
N HIS A 86 13.07 -16.21 -10.51
CA HIS A 86 13.16 -17.67 -10.37
C HIS A 86 11.87 -18.41 -10.73
N GLY A 87 10.81 -17.67 -11.07
CA GLY A 87 9.50 -18.22 -11.46
C GLY A 87 8.40 -17.63 -10.60
N PHE A 88 7.53 -16.85 -11.23
CA PHE A 88 6.46 -16.12 -10.56
C PHE A 88 5.51 -17.03 -9.76
N ASN A 89 5.23 -16.64 -8.51
CA ASN A 89 4.21 -17.25 -7.65
C ASN A 89 3.50 -16.16 -6.82
N CYS A 90 2.18 -16.27 -6.69
CA CYS A 90 1.39 -15.35 -5.85
C CYS A 90 1.78 -15.37 -4.37
N SER A 91 2.44 -16.42 -3.86
CA SER A 91 2.96 -16.46 -2.48
C SER A 91 3.94 -15.32 -2.20
N TYR A 92 4.72 -14.87 -3.19
CA TYR A 92 5.68 -13.78 -3.00
C TYR A 92 5.00 -12.43 -2.74
N THR A 93 3.78 -12.25 -3.27
CA THR A 93 2.97 -11.06 -2.99
C THR A 93 2.51 -11.04 -1.52
N VAL A 94 2.24 -12.21 -0.94
CA VAL A 94 1.90 -12.36 0.48
C VAL A 94 3.12 -12.08 1.36
N GLU A 95 4.29 -12.59 0.95
CA GLU A 95 5.55 -12.32 1.65
C GLU A 95 5.89 -10.82 1.65
N TYR A 96 5.69 -10.13 0.51
CA TYR A 96 5.85 -8.69 0.42
C TYR A 96 4.97 -7.94 1.43
N VAL A 97 3.66 -8.20 1.40
CA VAL A 97 2.69 -7.52 2.27
C VAL A 97 3.01 -7.78 3.73
N ASN A 98 3.38 -9.02 4.08
CA ASN A 98 3.81 -9.37 5.43
C ASN A 98 5.12 -8.68 5.83
N CYS A 99 6.08 -8.54 4.91
CA CYS A 99 7.34 -7.84 5.16
C CYS A 99 7.09 -6.37 5.47
N MET A 100 6.32 -5.67 4.62
CA MET A 100 5.93 -4.28 4.83
C MET A 100 5.20 -4.11 6.16
N THR A 101 4.21 -4.96 6.44
CA THR A 101 3.48 -4.97 7.73
C THR A 101 4.42 -5.06 8.92
N LYS A 102 5.42 -5.94 8.87
CA LYS A 102 6.38 -6.17 9.96
C LYS A 102 7.28 -4.95 10.19
N VAL A 103 7.82 -4.34 9.14
CA VAL A 103 8.68 -3.15 9.28
C VAL A 103 7.93 -2.03 10.00
N TYR A 104 6.72 -1.69 9.53
CA TYR A 104 5.92 -0.64 10.16
C TYR A 104 5.45 -1.02 11.57
N LEU A 105 5.08 -2.29 11.79
CA LEU A 105 4.70 -2.78 13.12
C LEU A 105 5.85 -2.67 14.11
N GLN A 106 7.06 -3.05 13.71
CA GLN A 106 8.24 -3.10 14.56
C GLN A 106 8.65 -1.72 15.05
N TYR A 107 8.64 -0.72 14.16
CA TYR A 107 9.16 0.60 14.49
C TYR A 107 8.10 1.59 14.97
N CYS A 108 6.82 1.34 14.68
CA CYS A 108 5.77 2.32 14.96
C CYS A 108 4.49 1.72 15.54
N GLY A 109 4.47 0.41 15.81
CA GLY A 109 3.36 -0.25 16.47
C GLY A 109 2.21 -0.62 15.52
N VAL A 110 1.13 -1.11 16.13
CA VAL A 110 0.06 -1.85 15.42
C VAL A 110 -0.66 -1.02 14.37
N ALA A 111 -0.92 0.27 14.64
CA ALA A 111 -1.61 1.15 13.69
C ALA A 111 -0.77 1.37 12.41
N ALA A 112 0.53 1.62 12.57
CA ALA A 112 1.46 1.71 11.46
C ALA A 112 1.61 0.39 10.71
N GLY A 113 1.71 -0.74 11.43
CA GLY A 113 1.74 -2.07 10.82
C GLY A 113 0.51 -2.32 9.93
N ARG A 114 -0.69 -1.94 10.40
CA ARG A 114 -1.92 -2.02 9.62
C ARG A 114 -1.88 -1.11 8.39
N TRP A 115 -1.39 0.12 8.54
CA TRP A 115 -1.20 1.04 7.43
C TRP A 115 -0.23 0.46 6.38
N GLY A 116 0.93 -0.04 6.81
CA GLY A 116 1.92 -0.69 5.95
C GLY A 116 1.42 -1.95 5.23
N CYS A 117 0.51 -2.70 5.86
CA CYS A 117 -0.21 -3.79 5.20
C CYS A 117 -1.08 -3.26 4.06
N ASN A 118 -1.94 -2.27 4.35
CA ASN A 118 -2.92 -1.77 3.38
C ASN A 118 -2.26 -1.15 2.14
N ILE A 119 -1.18 -0.37 2.29
CA ILE A 119 -0.48 0.20 1.12
C ILE A 119 0.12 -0.91 0.25
N ALA A 120 0.68 -1.95 0.87
CA ALA A 120 1.30 -3.07 0.15
C ALA A 120 0.24 -3.90 -0.55
N GLU A 121 -0.93 -4.09 0.07
CA GLU A 121 -2.08 -4.74 -0.55
C GLU A 121 -2.58 -3.96 -1.77
N VAL A 122 -2.73 -2.63 -1.65
CA VAL A 122 -3.12 -1.76 -2.77
C VAL A 122 -2.09 -1.83 -3.90
N ALA A 123 -0.80 -1.78 -3.57
CA ALA A 123 0.27 -1.90 -4.56
C ALA A 123 0.20 -3.23 -5.31
N MET A 124 0.09 -4.35 -4.60
CA MET A 124 0.02 -5.68 -5.22
C MET A 124 -1.26 -5.90 -6.02
N LYS A 125 -2.40 -5.32 -5.62
CA LYS A 125 -3.62 -5.32 -6.45
C LYS A 125 -3.40 -4.63 -7.80
N ALA A 126 -2.57 -3.59 -7.83
CA ALA A 126 -2.24 -2.86 -9.05
C ALA A 126 -1.19 -3.60 -9.90
N ASP A 127 -0.10 -4.07 -9.29
CA ASP A 127 1.03 -4.71 -9.99
C ASP A 127 0.70 -6.13 -10.50
N VAL A 128 0.00 -6.92 -9.68
CA VAL A 128 -0.19 -8.36 -9.89
C VAL A 128 -1.66 -8.76 -9.64
N PRO A 129 -2.61 -8.22 -10.44
CA PRO A 129 -4.05 -8.40 -10.22
C PRO A 129 -4.52 -9.86 -10.28
N MET A 130 -3.74 -10.76 -10.88
CA MET A 130 -4.03 -12.21 -10.85
C MET A 130 -3.85 -12.84 -9.46
N CYS A 131 -3.16 -12.16 -8.54
CA CYS A 131 -2.86 -12.66 -7.18
C CYS A 131 -3.77 -12.08 -6.09
N VAL A 132 -4.79 -11.30 -6.44
CA VAL A 132 -5.69 -10.63 -5.48
C VAL A 132 -6.29 -11.62 -4.48
N ALA A 133 -6.66 -12.82 -4.94
CA ALA A 133 -7.24 -13.85 -4.08
C ALA A 133 -6.26 -14.45 -3.05
N SER A 134 -4.95 -14.24 -3.22
CA SER A 134 -3.92 -14.73 -2.31
C SER A 134 -3.50 -13.69 -1.28
N LEU A 135 -3.81 -12.41 -1.48
CA LEU A 135 -3.36 -11.33 -0.61
C LEU A 135 -3.97 -11.47 0.80
N PRO A 136 -3.19 -11.17 1.86
CA PRO A 136 -3.71 -11.17 3.21
C PRO A 136 -4.71 -10.01 3.41
N ALA A 137 -5.71 -10.22 4.26
CA ALA A 137 -6.63 -9.16 4.63
C ALA A 137 -5.94 -8.18 5.61
N CYS A 138 -5.73 -6.94 5.19
CA CYS A 138 -5.04 -5.94 6.00
C CYS A 138 -5.92 -5.24 7.04
N GLY A 139 -7.21 -5.59 7.13
CA GLY A 139 -8.16 -5.02 8.08
C GLY A 139 -8.49 -3.54 7.77
N SER A 140 -9.59 -3.02 8.34
CA SER A 140 -9.99 -1.65 8.06
C SER A 140 -9.10 -0.62 8.77
N THR A 141 -8.77 0.47 8.07
CA THR A 141 -8.07 1.65 8.60
C THR A 141 -8.96 2.61 9.38
N LYS A 142 -10.27 2.35 9.44
CA LYS A 142 -11.12 3.02 10.42
C LYS A 142 -10.56 2.67 11.79
N PHE A 143 -9.93 3.65 12.44
CA PHE A 143 -9.72 3.61 13.86
C PHE A 143 -11.08 3.36 14.49
N GLU A 144 -11.36 2.14 14.93
CA GLU A 144 -12.17 2.00 16.12
C GLU A 144 -11.37 2.74 17.19
N GLN A 145 -11.74 4.00 17.43
CA GLN A 145 -11.37 4.65 18.66
C GLN A 145 -11.70 3.65 19.77
N PRO A 146 -10.78 3.32 20.69
CA PRO A 146 -11.16 2.51 21.83
C PRO A 146 -12.38 3.17 22.46
N ASP A 147 -13.47 2.40 22.57
CA ASP A 147 -14.68 2.85 23.26
C ASP A 147 -14.23 3.49 24.57
N PRO A 148 -14.59 4.76 24.87
CA PRO A 148 -14.24 5.38 26.15
C PRO A 148 -14.62 4.50 27.36
N LEU A 149 -15.59 3.59 27.19
CA LEU A 149 -16.07 2.65 28.19
C LEU A 149 -15.20 1.40 28.38
N ASP A 150 -14.24 1.10 27.50
CA ASP A 150 -13.33 -0.05 27.65
C ASP A 150 -12.24 0.21 28.70
N SER A 151 -11.85 1.48 28.88
CA SER A 151 -10.98 1.91 29.98
C SER A 151 -11.62 1.76 31.37
N ILE A 152 -12.96 1.67 31.42
CA ILE A 152 -13.74 1.54 32.66
C ILE A 152 -14.02 0.07 32.99
N ARG A 153 -14.10 -0.82 31.98
CA ARG A 153 -14.45 -2.24 32.18
C ARG A 153 -13.30 -3.13 32.61
N HIS A 154 -12.05 -2.74 32.37
CA HIS A 154 -10.87 -3.50 32.79
C HIS A 154 -9.83 -2.61 33.49
N PRO A 155 -10.00 -2.31 34.80
CA PRO A 155 -8.90 -1.75 35.57
C PRO A 155 -7.75 -2.76 35.55
N LYS A 156 -6.65 -2.40 34.87
CA LYS A 156 -5.37 -3.11 34.98
C LYS A 156 -5.04 -3.19 36.48
N ARG A 157 -5.13 -4.40 37.05
CA ARG A 157 -4.53 -4.67 38.37
C ARG A 157 -3.03 -4.47 38.20
N LEU A 158 -2.52 -3.39 38.78
CA LEU A 158 -1.12 -3.26 39.13
C LEU A 158 -0.84 -4.36 40.17
N VAL A 159 -0.02 -5.33 39.80
CA VAL A 159 0.74 -6.20 40.70
C VAL A 159 2.19 -6.08 40.29
#